data_AF-A0A9E0I214-F1
#
_entry.id   AF-A0A9E0I214-F1
#
_cell.length_a   1.000
_cell.length_b   1.000
_cell.length_c   1.000
_cell.angle_alpha   90.00
_cell.angle_beta   90.00
_cell.angle_gamma   90.00
#
_symmetry.space_group_name_H-M   'P 1'
#
loop_
_entity.id
_entity.type
_entity.pdbx_description
1 polymer ?
#
loop_
_entity_poly.entity_id
_entity_poly.type
_entity_poly.pdbx_seq_one_letter_code
_entity_poly.pdbx_strand_id
1 'polypeptide(L)'
;LNTGNIAAVMVTSTLPAFSAPGSRVDVTVSTLGDAKNLQGGTLLVTPLMGADGEVYAVAQGPVAISGFSASGQGQSVTQNTPTRGRIAEGAIVERKIDFDLNALPEVHLALRNPDFTTARRIARAINGFTSANMASAENDGTVLLRKPAAYPGTVVDLITDIEQLPIQPDQVARVVVDENSGTIVMGSDVRISTVAIAQGNLTIKINETPQVSQPNPFAEKGETTVVPRSDITINQGKDTKMAILESGVTLQDLVTGLNKLGVGPRDIITILQAIKTAGALQADIETM
;
A
#
# COMPACT_ATOMS: atom_id res chain seq x y z
N LEU A 1 6.18 48.02 3.27
CA LEU A 1 5.19 48.06 2.17
C LEU A 1 3.92 47.35 2.65
N ASN A 2 2.74 47.95 2.45
CA ASN A 2 1.47 47.28 2.72
C ASN A 2 1.13 46.40 1.50
N THR A 3 1.78 45.23 1.42
CA THR A 3 1.84 44.38 0.22
C THR A 3 0.64 43.44 0.09
N GLY A 4 -0.58 43.88 0.39
CA GLY A 4 -1.76 43.00 0.42
C GLY A 4 -1.98 42.15 -0.84
N ASN A 5 -1.31 42.49 -1.95
CA ASN A 5 -1.35 41.82 -3.25
C ASN A 5 -0.01 41.16 -3.68
N ILE A 6 0.96 40.98 -2.77
CA ILE A 6 2.22 40.25 -3.03
C ILE A 6 2.34 39.12 -2.02
N ALA A 7 2.66 37.92 -2.50
CA ALA A 7 2.97 36.77 -1.68
C ALA A 7 4.40 36.31 -1.96
N ALA A 8 5.16 36.02 -0.90
CA ALA A 8 6.34 35.17 -1.05
C ALA A 8 5.87 33.74 -1.30
N VAL A 9 6.50 33.05 -2.26
CA VAL A 9 6.11 31.70 -2.67
C VAL A 9 7.32 30.81 -2.85
N MET A 10 7.15 29.54 -2.55
CA MET A 10 8.05 28.46 -2.94
C MET A 10 7.55 27.86 -4.25
N VAL A 11 8.47 27.67 -5.19
CA VAL A 11 8.18 27.15 -6.52
C VAL A 11 8.96 25.86 -6.70
N THR A 12 8.26 24.77 -7.03
CA THR A 12 8.86 23.45 -7.25
C THR A 12 8.38 22.85 -8.56
N SER A 13 9.24 22.06 -9.20
CA SER A 13 8.94 21.35 -10.43
C SER A 13 9.69 20.02 -10.41
N THR A 14 9.14 19.02 -11.10
CA THR A 14 9.85 17.77 -11.38
C THR A 14 10.35 17.88 -12.82
N LEU A 15 11.67 17.81 -13.01
CA LEU A 15 12.28 17.81 -14.34
C LEU A 15 12.36 16.35 -14.86
N PRO A 16 11.63 15.99 -15.93
CA PRO A 16 11.73 14.66 -16.51
C PRO A 16 13.14 14.38 -17.05
N ALA A 17 13.53 13.11 -17.02
CA ALA A 17 14.76 12.66 -17.68
C ALA A 17 14.71 13.02 -19.18
N PHE A 18 15.86 13.36 -19.75
CA PHE A 18 16.02 13.70 -21.17
C PHE A 18 15.22 14.92 -21.64
N SER A 19 14.76 15.79 -20.74
CA SER A 19 14.10 17.05 -21.12
C SER A 19 15.03 17.93 -21.96
N ALA A 20 14.56 18.36 -23.13
CA ALA A 20 15.33 19.20 -24.03
C ALA A 20 15.17 20.68 -23.66
N PRO A 21 16.16 21.54 -23.97
CA PRO A 21 15.96 22.99 -23.92
C PRO A 21 14.74 23.41 -24.75
N GLY A 22 13.90 24.27 -24.19
CA GLY A 22 12.63 24.69 -24.77
C GLY A 22 11.44 23.80 -24.42
N SER A 23 11.65 22.61 -23.85
CA SER A 23 10.57 21.80 -23.29
C SER A 23 9.90 22.54 -22.14
N ARG A 24 8.60 22.32 -21.98
CA ARG A 24 7.84 22.88 -20.88
C ARG A 24 7.58 21.82 -19.81
N VAL A 25 7.50 22.26 -18.56
CA VAL A 25 7.23 21.41 -17.40
C VAL A 25 6.27 22.10 -16.44
N ASP A 26 5.52 21.28 -15.72
CA ASP A 26 4.55 21.72 -14.74
C ASP A 26 5.20 22.23 -13.46
N VAL A 27 4.67 23.33 -12.94
CA VAL A 27 5.20 23.99 -11.75
C VAL A 27 4.14 23.97 -10.66
N THR A 28 4.55 23.61 -9.44
CA THR A 28 3.76 23.81 -8.23
C THR A 28 4.23 25.07 -7.52
N VAL A 29 3.28 25.93 -7.14
CA VAL A 29 3.52 27.15 -6.39
C VAL A 29 2.82 27.04 -5.05
N SER A 30 3.55 27.27 -3.96
CA SER A 30 3.03 27.22 -2.59
C SER A 30 3.39 28.51 -1.88
N THR A 31 2.48 29.10 -1.11
CA THR A 31 2.78 30.30 -0.32
C THR A 31 3.86 30.04 0.73
N LEU A 32 4.74 31.02 0.92
CA LEU A 32 5.74 31.06 1.98
C LEU A 32 5.34 32.21 2.93
N GLY A 33 4.70 31.87 4.06
CA GLY A 33 4.19 32.84 5.05
C GLY A 33 2.68 33.01 5.03
N ASP A 34 2.19 34.21 5.32
CA ASP A 34 0.80 34.47 5.76
C ASP A 34 -0.19 34.78 4.62
N ALA A 35 0.14 34.44 3.37
CA ALA A 35 -0.75 34.68 2.25
C ALA A 35 -2.02 33.82 2.36
N LYS A 36 -3.20 34.45 2.26
CA LYS A 36 -4.50 33.79 2.47
C LYS A 36 -4.96 32.93 1.28
N ASN A 37 -4.58 33.31 0.06
CA ASN A 37 -4.84 32.57 -1.16
C ASN A 37 -3.85 33.00 -2.28
N LEU A 38 -3.72 32.18 -3.32
CA LEU A 38 -2.98 32.49 -4.55
C LEU A 38 -3.90 32.79 -5.74
N GLN A 39 -5.19 33.00 -5.49
CA GLN A 39 -6.19 33.11 -6.56
C GLN A 39 -5.93 34.35 -7.41
N GLY A 40 -5.86 34.16 -8.74
CA GLY A 40 -5.58 35.25 -9.68
C GLY A 40 -4.16 35.82 -9.58
N GLY A 41 -3.29 35.19 -8.80
CA GLY A 41 -1.88 35.54 -8.73
C GLY A 41 -1.15 35.20 -10.03
N THR A 42 -0.13 35.99 -10.36
CA THR A 42 0.80 35.69 -11.45
C THR A 42 2.19 35.48 -10.86
N LEU A 43 2.80 34.33 -11.17
CA LEU A 43 4.17 34.05 -10.82
C LEU A 43 5.10 34.87 -11.73
N LEU A 44 5.92 35.70 -11.10
CA LEU A 44 7.01 36.39 -11.78
C LEU A 44 8.12 35.40 -12.15
N VAL A 45 8.90 35.76 -13.17
CA VAL A 45 10.04 34.96 -13.66
C VAL A 45 10.88 34.47 -12.48
N THR A 46 10.84 33.16 -12.25
CA THR A 46 11.49 32.50 -11.11
C THR A 46 12.39 31.38 -11.63
N PRO A 47 13.71 31.44 -11.44
CA PRO A 47 14.61 30.36 -11.81
C PRO A 47 14.42 29.16 -10.87
N LEU A 48 14.38 27.97 -11.46
CA LEU A 48 14.33 26.69 -10.75
C LEU A 48 15.73 26.07 -10.75
N MET A 49 16.28 25.93 -9.55
CA MET A 49 17.64 25.47 -9.33
C MET A 49 17.67 24.01 -8.88
N GLY A 50 18.67 23.27 -9.36
CA GLY A 50 19.02 21.96 -8.85
C GLY A 50 19.75 22.03 -7.51
N ALA A 51 19.99 20.88 -6.90
CA ALA A 51 20.78 20.77 -5.65
C ALA A 51 22.27 21.11 -5.86
N ASP A 52 22.72 21.13 -7.11
CA ASP A 52 24.05 21.59 -7.55
C ASP A 52 24.17 23.12 -7.63
N GLY A 53 23.06 23.85 -7.45
CA GLY A 53 23.02 25.32 -7.55
C GLY A 53 22.84 25.86 -8.96
N GLU A 54 22.71 24.99 -9.97
CA GLU A 54 22.55 25.39 -11.35
C GLU A 54 21.08 25.59 -11.73
N VAL A 55 20.80 26.55 -12.62
CA VAL A 55 19.43 26.82 -13.10
C VAL A 55 19.11 25.87 -14.26
N TYR A 56 18.07 25.05 -14.08
CA TYR A 56 17.62 24.09 -15.10
C TYR A 56 16.42 24.58 -15.90
N ALA A 57 15.52 25.31 -15.25
CA ALA A 57 14.29 25.81 -15.86
C ALA A 57 13.90 27.17 -15.29
N VAL A 58 13.08 27.92 -16.02
CA VAL A 58 12.55 29.21 -15.61
C VAL A 58 11.03 29.16 -15.63
N ALA A 59 10.42 29.38 -14.47
CA ALA A 59 8.98 29.35 -14.27
C ALA A 59 8.37 30.76 -14.33
N GLN A 60 7.24 30.90 -15.01
CA GLN A 60 6.41 32.12 -14.99
C GLN A 60 4.97 31.83 -15.41
N GLY A 61 4.05 32.70 -15.03
CA GLY A 61 2.69 32.68 -15.57
C GLY A 61 1.58 32.71 -14.51
N PRO A 62 0.31 32.64 -14.96
CA PRO A 62 -0.83 32.70 -14.06
C PRO A 62 -0.93 31.44 -13.20
N VAL A 63 -1.18 31.62 -11.90
CA VAL A 63 -1.32 30.52 -10.94
C VAL A 63 -2.77 30.04 -10.91
N ALA A 64 -2.99 28.79 -11.28
CA ALA A 64 -4.29 28.14 -11.10
C ALA A 64 -4.34 27.46 -9.73
N ILE A 65 -5.39 27.72 -8.95
CA ILE A 65 -5.65 27.06 -7.67
C ILE A 65 -6.92 26.21 -7.75
N SER A 66 -6.98 25.12 -6.99
CA SER A 66 -8.15 24.26 -6.91
C SER A 66 -9.00 24.49 -5.66
N GLY A 67 -8.67 25.49 -4.82
CA GLY A 67 -9.38 25.78 -3.57
C GLY A 67 -9.89 27.20 -3.47
N PHE A 68 -10.96 27.38 -2.68
CA PHE A 68 -11.51 28.69 -2.35
C PHE A 68 -11.83 28.77 -0.86
N SER A 69 -11.67 29.96 -0.28
CA SER A 69 -12.05 30.26 1.09
C SER A 69 -13.01 31.45 1.11
N ALA A 70 -14.13 31.30 1.82
CA ALA A 70 -15.12 32.34 2.01
C ALA A 70 -15.39 32.48 3.51
N SER A 71 -15.38 33.72 4.02
CA SER A 71 -15.62 34.00 5.43
C SER A 71 -16.67 35.09 5.60
N GLY A 72 -17.57 34.91 6.58
CA GLY A 72 -18.53 35.90 7.06
C GLY A 72 -18.38 36.13 8.57
N GLN A 73 -19.21 36.99 9.15
CA GLN A 73 -19.10 37.39 10.58
C GLN A 73 -19.25 36.25 11.60
N GLY A 74 -19.75 35.07 11.20
CA GLY A 74 -19.93 33.91 12.11
C GLY A 74 -19.56 32.55 11.54
N GLN A 75 -19.08 32.47 10.29
CA GLN A 75 -18.76 31.18 9.65
C GLN A 75 -17.68 31.36 8.57
N SER A 76 -16.70 30.47 8.56
CA SER A 76 -15.69 30.35 7.52
C SER A 76 -15.85 28.99 6.85
N VAL A 77 -15.90 28.97 5.52
CA VAL A 77 -15.89 27.75 4.71
C VAL A 77 -14.66 27.78 3.83
N THR A 78 -13.80 26.78 4.00
CA THR A 78 -12.62 26.57 3.17
C THR A 78 -12.76 25.22 2.49
N GLN A 79 -12.75 25.20 1.15
CA GLN A 79 -12.75 23.99 0.36
C GLN A 79 -11.40 23.88 -0.38
N ASN A 80 -10.70 22.76 -0.20
CA ASN A 80 -9.32 22.53 -0.65
C ASN A 80 -8.29 23.52 -0.07
N THR A 81 -7.09 23.58 -0.65
CA THR A 81 -5.96 24.39 -0.17
C THR A 81 -5.75 25.64 -1.05
N PRO A 82 -6.28 26.82 -0.69
CA PRO A 82 -6.18 28.03 -1.51
C PRO A 82 -4.76 28.63 -1.57
N THR A 83 -3.86 28.14 -0.72
CA THR A 83 -2.44 28.54 -0.61
C THR A 83 -1.50 27.73 -1.51
N ARG A 84 -2.04 26.81 -2.31
CA ARG A 84 -1.29 25.99 -3.26
C ARG A 84 -1.91 26.13 -4.65
N GLY A 85 -1.07 26.35 -5.65
CA GLY A 85 -1.45 26.41 -7.05
C GLY A 85 -0.52 25.61 -7.94
N ARG A 86 -0.94 25.44 -9.18
CA ARG A 86 -0.18 24.82 -10.27
C ARG A 86 -0.18 25.75 -11.47
N ILE A 87 0.94 25.79 -12.18
CA ILE A 87 1.05 26.38 -13.51
C ILE A 87 1.36 25.23 -14.45
N ALA A 88 0.38 24.86 -15.27
CA ALA A 88 0.57 23.80 -16.26
C ALA A 88 1.53 24.29 -17.35
N GLU A 89 2.56 23.50 -17.69
CA GLU A 89 3.56 23.84 -18.70
C GLU A 89 4.22 25.23 -18.48
N GLY A 90 4.31 25.62 -17.20
CA GLY A 90 4.64 26.97 -16.74
C GLY A 90 6.13 27.27 -16.60
N ALA A 91 6.97 26.23 -16.58
CA ALA A 91 8.41 26.39 -16.64
C ALA A 91 8.97 25.95 -17.99
N ILE A 92 9.93 26.71 -18.51
CA ILE A 92 10.68 26.40 -19.72
C ILE A 92 12.04 25.88 -19.29
N VAL A 93 12.43 24.70 -19.77
CA VAL A 93 13.76 24.13 -19.54
C VAL A 93 14.76 24.92 -20.37
N GLU A 94 15.73 25.54 -19.70
CA GLU A 94 16.77 26.37 -20.36
C GLU A 94 18.07 25.57 -20.54
N ARG A 95 18.35 24.66 -19.59
CA ARG A 95 19.58 23.88 -19.58
C ARG A 95 19.29 22.42 -19.89
N LYS A 96 19.98 21.89 -20.90
CA LYS A 96 20.01 20.46 -21.18
C LYS A 96 20.74 19.75 -20.05
N ILE A 97 20.18 18.62 -19.59
CA ILE A 97 20.95 17.67 -18.80
C ILE A 97 21.87 16.93 -19.78
N ASP A 98 23.18 17.13 -19.66
CA ASP A 98 24.19 16.45 -20.47
C ASP A 98 24.28 14.98 -20.04
N PHE A 99 23.34 14.18 -20.54
CA PHE A 99 23.29 12.75 -20.33
C PHE A 99 23.11 12.06 -21.68
N ASP A 100 24.11 11.28 -22.07
CA ASP A 100 24.09 10.46 -23.26
C ASP A 100 23.93 8.99 -22.87
N LEU A 101 22.71 8.47 -23.02
CA LEU A 101 22.41 7.07 -22.71
C LEU A 101 23.22 6.11 -23.59
N ASN A 102 23.57 6.50 -24.82
CA ASN A 102 24.29 5.64 -25.76
C ASN A 102 25.79 5.56 -25.48
N ALA A 103 26.33 6.54 -24.75
CA ALA A 103 27.72 6.53 -24.30
C ALA A 103 27.94 5.62 -23.08
N LEU A 104 26.88 5.11 -22.45
CA LEU A 104 27.01 4.25 -21.29
C LEU A 104 27.55 2.86 -21.66
N PRO A 105 28.62 2.39 -20.99
CA PRO A 105 29.13 1.04 -21.19
C PRO A 105 28.19 -0.03 -20.61
N GLU A 106 27.43 0.33 -19.57
CA GLU A 106 26.50 -0.54 -18.87
C GLU A 106 25.30 0.23 -18.31
N VAL A 107 24.18 -0.47 -18.16
CA VAL A 107 22.89 0.03 -17.69
C VAL A 107 22.45 -0.80 -16.51
N HIS A 108 22.02 -0.16 -15.43
CA HIS A 108 21.51 -0.83 -14.25
C HIS A 108 19.98 -0.80 -14.29
N LEU A 109 19.36 -1.97 -14.45
CA LEU A 109 17.90 -2.12 -14.43
C LEU A 109 17.47 -2.33 -12.98
N ALA A 110 16.79 -1.33 -12.41
CA ALA A 110 16.21 -1.41 -11.08
C ALA A 110 14.83 -2.09 -11.13
N LEU A 111 14.66 -3.17 -10.38
CA LEU A 111 13.39 -3.86 -10.22
C LEU A 111 12.49 -3.06 -9.27
N ARG A 112 11.23 -2.87 -9.67
CA ARG A 112 10.21 -2.23 -8.81
C ARG A 112 9.93 -3.04 -7.54
N ASN A 113 9.91 -4.36 -7.67
CA ASN A 113 9.74 -5.31 -6.57
C ASN A 113 11.02 -6.17 -6.50
N PRO A 114 11.95 -5.87 -5.59
CA PRO A 114 13.18 -6.65 -5.44
C PRO A 114 12.90 -8.12 -5.12
N ASP A 115 13.50 -9.02 -5.88
CA ASP A 115 13.45 -10.46 -5.65
C ASP A 115 14.57 -11.19 -6.41
N PHE A 116 15.35 -12.02 -5.71
CA PHE A 116 16.50 -12.73 -6.28
C PHE A 116 16.11 -13.66 -7.42
N THR A 117 15.00 -14.37 -7.29
CA THR A 117 14.56 -15.32 -8.32
C THR A 117 14.16 -14.59 -9.60
N THR A 118 13.43 -13.48 -9.46
CA THR A 118 12.98 -12.59 -10.52
C THR A 118 14.17 -11.93 -11.20
N ALA A 119 15.08 -11.31 -10.46
CA ALA A 119 16.31 -10.72 -11.01
C ALA A 119 17.11 -11.74 -11.83
N ARG A 120 17.27 -12.98 -11.33
CA ARG A 120 17.93 -14.08 -12.04
C ARG A 120 17.16 -14.52 -13.29
N ARG A 121 15.82 -14.59 -13.23
CA ARG A 121 14.96 -14.92 -14.39
C ARG A 121 15.08 -13.85 -15.47
N ILE A 122 15.09 -12.56 -15.10
CA ILE A 122 15.31 -11.43 -16.01
C ILE A 122 16.66 -11.59 -16.72
N ALA A 123 17.76 -11.74 -15.96
CA ALA A 123 19.09 -11.86 -16.56
C ALA A 123 19.19 -13.06 -17.53
N ARG A 124 18.58 -14.20 -17.18
CA ARG A 124 18.51 -15.38 -18.06
C ARG A 124 17.69 -15.15 -19.31
N ALA A 125 16.55 -14.47 -19.22
CA ALA A 125 15.71 -14.16 -20.36
C ALA A 125 16.46 -13.27 -21.36
N ILE A 126 17.13 -12.23 -20.86
CA ILE A 126 17.93 -11.31 -21.68
C ILE A 126 19.08 -12.06 -22.38
N ASN A 127 19.83 -12.88 -21.63
CA ASN A 127 20.93 -13.66 -22.20
C ASN A 127 20.46 -14.71 -23.22
N GLY A 128 19.28 -15.30 -22.99
CA GLY A 128 18.68 -16.25 -23.92
C GLY A 128 18.22 -15.59 -25.22
N PHE A 129 17.63 -14.39 -25.15
CA PHE A 129 17.18 -13.63 -26.32
C PHE A 129 18.35 -13.18 -27.21
N THR A 130 19.42 -12.68 -26.60
CA THR A 130 20.57 -12.14 -27.32
C THR A 130 21.62 -13.18 -27.70
N SER A 131 21.51 -14.41 -27.17
CA SER A 131 22.54 -15.47 -27.28
C SER A 131 23.93 -15.01 -26.80
N ALA A 132 23.99 -14.00 -25.94
CA ALA A 132 25.20 -13.40 -25.41
C ALA A 132 25.07 -13.18 -23.89
N ASN A 133 26.19 -13.14 -23.18
CA ASN A 133 26.19 -12.89 -21.73
C ASN A 133 26.17 -11.38 -21.45
N MET A 134 25.02 -10.76 -21.71
CA MET A 134 24.81 -9.31 -21.64
C MET A 134 24.24 -8.86 -20.30
N ALA A 135 23.52 -9.72 -19.60
CA ALA A 135 22.85 -9.39 -18.34
C ALA A 135 23.31 -10.26 -17.18
N SER A 136 23.45 -9.65 -16.01
CA SER A 136 23.75 -10.34 -14.75
C SER A 136 22.95 -9.72 -13.60
N ALA A 137 22.31 -10.56 -12.78
CA ALA A 137 21.69 -10.10 -11.54
C ALA A 137 22.78 -9.81 -10.51
N GLU A 138 22.92 -8.55 -10.08
CA GLU A 138 23.89 -8.15 -9.05
C GLU A 138 23.35 -8.38 -7.64
N ASN A 139 22.06 -8.08 -7.44
CA ASN A 139 21.32 -8.28 -6.21
C ASN A 139 19.84 -8.55 -6.51
N ASP A 140 19.00 -8.59 -5.48
CA ASP A 140 17.54 -8.77 -5.58
C ASP A 140 16.84 -7.62 -6.33
N GLY A 141 17.38 -6.41 -6.29
CA GLY A 141 16.79 -5.22 -6.89
C GLY A 141 17.41 -4.75 -8.20
N THR A 142 18.56 -5.29 -8.62
CA THR A 142 19.38 -4.71 -9.70
C THR A 142 19.87 -5.78 -10.67
N VAL A 143 19.56 -5.59 -11.95
CA VAL A 143 20.12 -6.37 -13.06
C VAL A 143 21.02 -5.48 -13.89
N LEU A 144 22.31 -5.82 -13.93
CA LEU A 144 23.29 -5.15 -14.77
C LEU A 144 23.11 -5.62 -16.22
N LEU A 145 23.09 -4.68 -17.16
CA LEU A 145 23.01 -4.89 -18.59
C LEU A 145 24.20 -4.24 -19.28
N ARG A 146 25.00 -5.02 -20.00
CA ARG A 146 26.14 -4.54 -20.80
C ARG A 146 25.85 -4.75 -22.27
N LYS A 147 26.11 -3.74 -23.08
CA LYS A 147 25.98 -3.81 -24.55
C LYS A 147 27.28 -4.37 -25.17
N PRO A 148 27.35 -5.63 -25.62
CA PRO A 148 28.44 -6.16 -26.41
C PRO A 148 28.67 -5.36 -27.68
N ALA A 149 29.95 -5.28 -28.06
CA ALA A 149 30.39 -4.60 -29.28
C ALA A 149 29.75 -5.17 -30.56
N ALA A 150 29.33 -6.45 -30.53
CA ALA A 150 28.69 -7.12 -31.66
C ALA A 150 27.19 -6.79 -31.82
N TYR A 151 26.56 -6.12 -30.84
CA TYR A 151 25.16 -5.73 -30.95
C TYR A 151 25.01 -4.55 -31.92
N PRO A 152 24.22 -4.68 -33.01
CA PRO A 152 24.18 -3.71 -34.11
C PRO A 152 23.45 -2.40 -33.76
N GLY A 153 22.72 -2.35 -32.66
CA GLY A 153 21.91 -1.19 -32.24
C GLY A 153 22.54 -0.32 -31.15
N THR A 154 21.80 0.74 -30.81
CA THR A 154 22.06 1.66 -29.72
C THR A 154 21.65 1.05 -28.36
N VAL A 155 21.95 1.74 -27.26
CA VAL A 155 21.49 1.29 -25.92
C VAL A 155 19.97 1.38 -25.84
N VAL A 156 19.36 2.36 -26.51
CA VAL A 156 17.89 2.50 -26.60
C VAL A 156 17.29 1.29 -27.28
N ASP A 157 17.81 0.89 -28.44
CA ASP A 157 17.31 -0.28 -29.19
C ASP A 157 17.39 -1.55 -28.33
N LEU A 158 18.50 -1.73 -27.61
CA LEU A 158 18.68 -2.86 -26.71
C LEU A 158 17.64 -2.85 -25.58
N ILE A 159 17.38 -1.69 -24.96
CA ILE A 159 16.39 -1.57 -23.88
C ILE A 159 14.98 -1.89 -24.42
N THR A 160 14.63 -1.40 -25.62
CA THR A 160 13.32 -1.69 -26.24
C THR A 160 13.17 -3.16 -26.62
N ASP A 161 14.23 -3.81 -27.09
CA ASP A 161 14.22 -5.24 -27.41
C ASP A 161 14.00 -6.10 -26.15
N ILE A 162 14.69 -5.79 -25.04
CA ILE A 162 14.54 -6.55 -23.78
C ILE A 162 13.22 -6.26 -23.07
N GLU A 163 12.61 -5.08 -23.27
CA GLU A 163 11.32 -4.71 -22.69
C GLU A 163 10.21 -5.67 -23.14
N GLN A 164 10.33 -6.26 -24.33
CA GLN A 164 9.34 -7.19 -24.88
C GLN A 164 9.42 -8.60 -24.27
N LEU A 165 10.42 -8.90 -23.44
CA LEU A 165 10.62 -10.24 -22.89
C LEU A 165 9.60 -10.53 -21.77
N PRO A 166 8.70 -11.51 -21.95
CA PRO A 166 7.76 -11.89 -20.91
C PRO A 166 8.52 -12.63 -19.80
N ILE A 167 8.48 -12.10 -18.58
CA ILE A 167 9.16 -12.68 -17.42
C ILE A 167 8.11 -12.87 -16.32
N GLN A 168 7.93 -14.11 -15.89
CA GLN A 168 7.08 -14.40 -14.74
C GLN A 168 7.84 -14.05 -13.45
N PRO A 169 7.46 -13.00 -12.72
CA PRO A 169 8.09 -12.67 -11.45
C PRO A 169 7.83 -13.79 -10.44
N ASP A 170 8.77 -13.95 -9.51
CA ASP A 170 8.51 -14.64 -8.26
C ASP A 170 7.67 -13.70 -7.41
N GLN A 171 6.40 -14.05 -7.22
CA GLN A 171 5.55 -13.32 -6.30
C GLN A 171 5.59 -14.06 -4.97
N VAL A 172 6.08 -13.41 -3.93
CA VAL A 172 5.85 -13.87 -2.57
C VAL A 172 4.35 -13.82 -2.35
N ALA A 173 3.77 -14.92 -1.88
CA ALA A 173 2.37 -14.96 -1.54
C ALA A 173 2.10 -13.92 -0.44
N ARG A 174 1.17 -12.98 -0.67
CA ARG A 174 0.81 -11.93 0.29
C ARG A 174 -0.67 -12.02 0.65
N VAL A 175 -0.96 -11.72 1.91
CA VAL A 175 -2.32 -11.61 2.44
C VAL A 175 -2.44 -10.22 3.06
N VAL A 176 -3.25 -9.36 2.46
CA VAL A 176 -3.52 -8.03 3.00
C VAL A 176 -4.82 -8.10 3.77
N VAL A 177 -4.80 -7.65 5.03
CA VAL A 177 -5.97 -7.65 5.91
C VAL A 177 -6.23 -6.25 6.44
N ASP A 178 -7.50 -5.86 6.47
CA ASP A 178 -7.97 -4.63 7.11
C ASP A 178 -8.93 -5.03 8.24
N GLU A 179 -8.51 -4.76 9.48
CA GLU A 179 -9.26 -5.12 10.69
C GLU A 179 -10.54 -4.28 10.89
N ASN A 180 -10.59 -3.09 10.28
CA ASN A 180 -11.71 -2.16 10.39
C ASN A 180 -12.80 -2.50 9.37
N SER A 181 -12.42 -2.73 8.11
CA SER A 181 -13.36 -3.08 7.05
C SER A 181 -13.68 -4.58 7.00
N GLY A 182 -12.85 -5.42 7.62
CA GLY A 182 -12.94 -6.88 7.51
C GLY A 182 -12.55 -7.40 6.12
N THR A 183 -11.88 -6.58 5.31
CA THR A 183 -11.44 -6.95 3.95
C THR A 183 -10.19 -7.81 4.02
N ILE A 184 -10.20 -8.94 3.32
CA ILE A 184 -9.06 -9.86 3.20
C ILE A 184 -8.77 -10.05 1.72
N VAL A 185 -7.58 -9.63 1.28
CA VAL A 185 -7.10 -9.79 -0.11
C VAL A 185 -5.96 -10.80 -0.11
N MET A 186 -6.04 -11.80 -0.98
CA MET A 186 -5.09 -12.91 -1.03
C MET A 186 -4.43 -12.99 -2.41
N GLY A 187 -3.10 -13.15 -2.43
CA GLY A 187 -2.36 -13.49 -3.63
C GLY A 187 -2.66 -14.91 -4.13
N SER A 188 -2.38 -15.18 -5.41
CA SER A 188 -2.66 -16.46 -6.09
C SER A 188 -1.94 -17.67 -5.49
N ASP A 189 -0.77 -17.45 -4.87
CA ASP A 189 0.15 -18.52 -4.50
C ASP A 189 0.19 -18.81 -2.99
N VAL A 190 -0.82 -18.37 -2.23
CA VAL A 190 -0.87 -18.59 -0.79
C VAL A 190 -1.22 -20.05 -0.46
N ARG A 191 -0.26 -20.76 0.14
CA ARG A 191 -0.42 -22.15 0.58
C ARG A 191 -0.39 -22.27 2.11
N ILE A 192 -1.17 -23.21 2.61
CA ILE A 192 -1.24 -23.55 4.04
C ILE A 192 -0.82 -24.99 4.22
N SER A 193 0.13 -25.23 5.12
CA SER A 193 0.49 -26.55 5.61
C SER A 193 -0.56 -27.07 6.59
N THR A 194 -0.69 -28.39 6.76
CA THR A 194 -1.65 -29.00 7.68
C THR A 194 -1.54 -28.39 9.08
N VAL A 195 -2.63 -27.77 9.54
CA VAL A 195 -2.71 -27.11 10.85
C VAL A 195 -4.07 -27.45 11.49
N ALA A 196 -4.04 -27.78 12.78
CA ALA A 196 -5.26 -27.94 13.58
C ALA A 196 -5.57 -26.62 14.29
N ILE A 197 -6.79 -26.13 14.14
CA ILE A 197 -7.22 -24.83 14.68
C ILE A 197 -8.28 -25.09 15.74
N ALA A 198 -8.03 -24.62 16.96
CA ALA A 198 -9.01 -24.58 18.04
C ALA A 198 -9.26 -23.11 18.37
N GLN A 199 -10.51 -22.65 18.22
CA GLN A 199 -10.89 -21.28 18.52
C GLN A 199 -11.90 -21.27 19.67
N GLY A 200 -11.61 -20.48 20.72
CA GLY A 200 -12.41 -20.41 21.93
C GLY A 200 -12.63 -18.97 22.37
N ASN A 201 -13.90 -18.56 22.38
CA ASN A 201 -14.38 -17.31 22.97
C ASN A 201 -15.92 -17.27 23.01
N LEU A 202 -16.55 -18.04 23.91
CA LEU A 202 -17.94 -17.79 24.34
C LEU A 202 -17.96 -17.44 25.84
N THR A 203 -17.98 -16.16 26.16
CA THR A 203 -18.12 -15.68 27.53
C THR A 203 -19.59 -15.78 27.95
N ILE A 204 -19.96 -16.82 28.71
CA ILE A 204 -21.28 -16.91 29.34
C ILE A 204 -21.22 -16.21 30.69
N LYS A 205 -21.82 -15.02 30.75
CA LYS A 205 -22.05 -14.28 31.98
C LYS A 205 -23.31 -14.85 32.65
N ILE A 206 -23.13 -15.58 33.74
CA ILE A 206 -24.24 -16.01 34.59
C ILE A 206 -24.63 -14.81 35.45
N ASN A 207 -25.79 -14.22 35.17
CA ASN A 207 -26.44 -13.31 36.11
C ASN A 207 -27.35 -14.16 37.01
N GLU A 208 -27.03 -14.21 38.30
CA GLU A 208 -27.94 -14.72 39.31
C GLU A 208 -28.90 -13.60 39.71
N THR A 209 -30.20 -13.83 39.51
CA THR A 209 -31.23 -13.13 40.27
C THR A 209 -31.86 -14.14 41.23
N PRO A 210 -31.41 -14.20 42.49
CA PRO A 210 -32.07 -15.06 43.47
C PRO A 210 -33.50 -14.53 43.70
N GLN A 211 -34.50 -15.35 43.39
CA GLN A 211 -35.86 -15.12 43.85
C GLN A 211 -36.09 -15.88 45.15
N VAL A 212 -36.39 -15.14 46.21
CA VAL A 212 -36.88 -15.70 47.48
C VAL A 212 -38.33 -16.10 47.32
N SER A 213 -38.62 -17.39 47.56
CA SER A 213 -39.98 -17.89 47.76
C SER A 213 -40.23 -17.99 49.27
N GLN A 214 -40.89 -16.98 49.84
CA GLN A 214 -41.29 -16.99 51.24
C GLN A 214 -42.72 -17.57 51.37
N PRO A 215 -42.98 -18.53 52.28
CA PRO A 215 -44.32 -19.06 52.52
C PRO A 215 -45.25 -18.04 53.20
N ASN A 216 -46.56 -18.24 53.05
CA ASN A 216 -47.62 -17.35 53.55
C ASN A 216 -47.53 -17.07 55.07
N PRO A 217 -47.99 -15.89 55.57
CA PRO A 217 -47.69 -15.36 56.93
C PRO A 217 -48.24 -16.10 58.15
N PHE A 218 -48.78 -17.32 58.02
CA PHE A 218 -49.43 -18.06 59.12
C PHE A 218 -48.95 -19.52 59.28
N ALA A 219 -47.81 -19.90 58.71
CA ALA A 219 -47.22 -21.21 58.97
C ALA A 219 -46.29 -21.14 60.19
N GLU A 220 -46.76 -21.60 61.36
CA GLU A 220 -46.04 -21.46 62.64
C GLU A 220 -44.72 -22.26 62.77
N LYS A 221 -44.34 -23.12 61.82
CA LYS A 221 -43.02 -23.82 61.82
C LYS A 221 -42.51 -24.19 60.42
N GLY A 222 -42.12 -23.20 59.61
CA GLY A 222 -41.39 -23.44 58.35
C GLY A 222 -39.91 -23.05 58.48
N GLU A 223 -39.00 -24.01 58.57
CA GLU A 223 -37.56 -23.75 58.38
C GLU A 223 -37.23 -23.79 56.88
N THR A 224 -36.63 -22.72 56.38
CA THR A 224 -36.02 -22.68 55.05
C THR A 224 -34.88 -23.69 54.98
N THR A 225 -35.06 -24.77 54.23
CA THR A 225 -34.02 -25.74 53.89
C THR A 225 -33.68 -25.63 52.41
N VAL A 226 -32.40 -25.41 52.11
CA VAL A 226 -31.86 -25.37 50.76
C VAL A 226 -31.56 -26.81 50.35
N VAL A 227 -32.30 -27.35 49.38
CA VAL A 227 -32.00 -28.67 48.79
C VAL A 227 -31.42 -28.44 47.40
N PRO A 228 -30.15 -28.78 47.13
CA PRO A 228 -29.66 -28.80 45.77
C PRO A 228 -30.20 -30.03 45.04
N ARG A 229 -31.08 -29.81 44.05
CA ARG A 229 -31.41 -30.81 43.04
C ARG A 229 -30.70 -30.42 41.75
N SER A 230 -29.67 -31.18 41.40
CA SER A 230 -29.03 -31.11 40.10
C SER A 230 -29.77 -32.06 39.16
N ASP A 231 -30.51 -31.50 38.20
CA ASP A 231 -30.94 -32.25 37.02
C ASP A 231 -29.94 -31.95 35.90
N ILE A 232 -28.99 -32.87 35.71
CA ILE A 232 -28.05 -32.83 34.58
C ILE A 232 -28.72 -33.56 33.42
N THR A 233 -29.22 -32.81 32.45
CA THR A 233 -29.57 -33.34 31.13
C THR A 233 -28.40 -33.08 30.18
N ILE A 234 -27.63 -34.13 29.88
CA ILE A 234 -26.60 -34.07 28.83
C ILE A 234 -27.30 -34.27 27.49
N ASN A 235 -27.51 -33.18 26.75
CA ASN A 235 -27.71 -33.28 25.31
C ASN A 235 -26.33 -33.35 24.66
N GLN A 236 -25.86 -34.56 24.33
CA GLN A 236 -24.76 -34.76 23.38
C GLN A 236 -25.26 -34.35 21.99
N GLY A 237 -25.16 -33.06 21.69
CA GLY A 237 -25.09 -32.61 20.31
C GLY A 237 -23.77 -33.07 19.73
N LYS A 238 -23.81 -34.10 18.87
CA LYS A 238 -22.77 -34.33 17.87
C LYS A 238 -22.65 -33.05 17.05
N ASP A 239 -21.63 -32.25 17.31
CA ASP A 239 -20.95 -31.41 16.31
C ASP A 239 -19.81 -30.63 16.97
N THR A 240 -18.80 -31.35 17.44
CA THR A 240 -17.45 -30.80 17.45
C THR A 240 -17.03 -30.69 15.98
N LYS A 241 -17.16 -29.51 15.38
CA LYS A 241 -16.63 -29.29 14.02
C LYS A 241 -15.12 -29.12 14.10
N MET A 242 -14.41 -30.23 14.30
CA MET A 242 -13.00 -30.33 13.94
C MET A 242 -12.93 -30.34 12.41
N ALA A 243 -12.56 -29.21 11.81
CA ALA A 243 -12.14 -29.19 10.43
C ALA A 243 -10.68 -29.64 10.39
N ILE A 244 -10.47 -30.93 10.09
CA ILE A 244 -9.14 -31.40 9.67
C ILE A 244 -8.99 -30.97 8.22
N LEU A 245 -8.07 -30.04 7.96
CA LEU A 245 -7.71 -29.66 6.60
C LEU A 245 -6.72 -30.71 6.09
N GLU A 246 -7.17 -31.55 5.17
CA GLU A 246 -6.27 -32.43 4.41
C GLU A 246 -5.27 -31.58 3.63
N SER A 247 -4.04 -32.08 3.46
CA SER A 247 -2.99 -31.37 2.74
C SER A 247 -3.43 -31.06 1.31
N GLY A 248 -3.44 -29.77 0.94
CA GLY A 248 -3.82 -29.31 -0.40
C GLY A 248 -4.95 -28.26 -0.45
N VAL A 249 -5.51 -27.86 0.69
CA VAL A 249 -6.56 -26.83 0.75
C VAL A 249 -5.93 -25.43 0.58
N THR A 250 -6.47 -24.62 -0.32
CA THR A 250 -6.00 -23.24 -0.51
C THR A 250 -6.45 -22.36 0.65
N LEU A 251 -5.74 -21.26 0.92
CA LEU A 251 -6.21 -20.28 1.92
C LEU A 251 -7.62 -19.76 1.61
N GLN A 252 -7.97 -19.65 0.32
CA GLN A 252 -9.30 -19.26 -0.12
C GLN A 252 -10.39 -20.22 0.39
N ASP A 253 -10.14 -21.52 0.32
CA ASP A 253 -11.07 -22.55 0.80
C ASP A 253 -11.21 -22.50 2.32
N LEU A 254 -10.12 -22.24 3.05
CA LEU A 254 -10.15 -22.05 4.51
C LEU A 254 -11.01 -20.84 4.90
N VAL A 255 -10.74 -19.67 4.32
CA VAL A 255 -11.50 -18.44 4.63
C VAL A 255 -12.98 -18.61 4.25
N THR A 256 -13.26 -19.25 3.11
CA THR A 256 -14.63 -19.57 2.69
C THR A 256 -15.32 -20.53 3.66
N GLY A 257 -14.60 -21.55 4.14
CA GLY A 257 -15.09 -22.49 5.14
C GLY A 257 -15.40 -21.83 6.49
N LEU A 258 -14.49 -20.98 6.98
CA LEU A 258 -14.66 -20.23 8.24
C LEU A 258 -15.81 -19.22 8.14
N ASN A 259 -15.93 -18.52 7.01
CA ASN A 259 -17.04 -17.60 6.76
C ASN A 259 -18.39 -18.36 6.73
N LYS A 260 -18.45 -19.54 6.08
CA LYS A 260 -19.63 -20.43 6.11
C LYS A 260 -19.97 -20.95 7.51
N LEU A 261 -18.99 -21.03 8.40
CA LEU A 261 -19.17 -21.42 9.80
C LEU A 261 -19.56 -20.23 10.71
N GLY A 262 -19.72 -19.02 10.15
CA GLY A 262 -20.13 -17.83 10.88
C GLY A 262 -19.01 -17.17 11.69
N VAL A 263 -17.75 -17.49 11.39
CA VAL A 263 -16.58 -16.86 12.04
C VAL A 263 -16.45 -15.41 11.55
N GLY A 264 -16.35 -14.46 12.48
CA GLY A 264 -16.25 -13.04 12.14
C GLY A 264 -14.91 -12.68 11.46
N PRO A 265 -14.85 -11.59 10.66
CA PRO A 265 -13.60 -11.19 10.00
C PRO A 265 -12.40 -11.01 10.95
N ARG A 266 -12.62 -10.44 12.14
CA ARG A 266 -11.57 -10.27 13.17
C ARG A 266 -11.02 -11.60 13.69
N ASP A 267 -11.91 -12.57 13.86
CA ASP A 267 -11.58 -13.92 14.28
C ASP A 267 -10.80 -14.67 13.19
N ILE A 268 -11.19 -14.48 11.91
CA ILE A 268 -10.44 -15.02 10.77
C ILE A 268 -9.03 -14.42 10.73
N ILE A 269 -8.87 -13.10 10.88
CA ILE A 269 -7.55 -12.45 10.91
C ILE A 269 -6.69 -13.02 12.04
N THR A 270 -7.26 -13.19 13.23
CA THR A 270 -6.56 -13.78 14.38
C THR A 270 -6.09 -15.21 14.08
N ILE A 271 -6.92 -16.02 13.43
CA ILE A 271 -6.55 -17.36 12.97
C ILE A 271 -5.41 -17.30 11.95
N LEU A 272 -5.48 -16.41 10.96
CA LEU A 272 -4.43 -16.28 9.93
C LEU A 272 -3.08 -15.86 10.54
N GLN A 273 -3.09 -14.93 11.49
CA GLN A 273 -1.90 -14.52 12.24
C GLN A 273 -1.33 -15.68 13.08
N ALA A 274 -2.20 -16.49 13.71
CA ALA A 274 -1.78 -17.68 14.45
C ALA A 274 -1.14 -18.74 13.54
N ILE A 275 -1.71 -18.97 12.35
CA ILE A 275 -1.17 -19.91 11.35
C ILE A 275 0.19 -19.40 10.80
N LYS A 276 0.36 -18.09 10.60
CA LYS A 276 1.66 -17.48 10.23
C LYS A 276 2.71 -17.70 11.33
N THR A 277 2.34 -17.43 12.58
CA THR A 277 3.23 -17.62 13.75
C THR A 277 3.64 -19.09 13.94
N ALA A 278 2.74 -20.03 13.63
CA ALA A 278 3.02 -21.45 13.64
C ALA A 278 3.90 -21.93 12.46
N GLY A 279 4.24 -21.05 11.52
CA GLY A 279 5.01 -21.37 10.31
C GLY A 279 4.22 -22.17 9.27
N ALA A 280 2.91 -22.32 9.45
CA ALA A 280 2.06 -23.11 8.56
C ALA A 280 1.54 -22.29 7.37
N LEU A 281 1.58 -20.96 7.42
CA LEU A 281 1.24 -20.08 6.30
C LEU A 281 2.52 -19.60 5.61
N GLN A 282 2.69 -19.97 4.34
CA GLN A 282 3.81 -19.51 3.51
C GLN A 282 3.44 -18.20 2.80
N ALA A 283 3.11 -17.17 3.56
CA ALA A 283 2.76 -15.86 3.03
C ALA A 283 3.04 -14.73 4.01
N ASP A 284 3.31 -13.54 3.48
CA ASP A 284 3.38 -12.33 4.28
C ASP A 284 2.00 -11.74 4.52
N ILE A 285 1.62 -11.64 5.80
CA ILE A 285 0.46 -10.87 6.24
C ILE A 285 0.87 -9.41 6.44
N GLU A 286 0.17 -8.49 5.77
CA GLU A 286 0.28 -7.03 5.92
C GLU A 286 -1.06 -6.49 6.44
N THR A 287 -1.03 -5.73 7.53
CA THR A 287 -2.21 -5.13 8.18
C THR A 287 -2.30 -3.65 7.80
N MET A 288 -3.45 -3.23 7.27
CA MET A 288 -3.76 -1.82 6.95
C MET A 288 -4.68 -1.16 7.98
#